data_AF-A0A1I5CYA2-F1
#
_entry.id   AF-A0A1I5CYA2-F1
#
_cell.length_a   1.000
_cell.length_b   1.000
_cell.length_c   1.000
_cell.angle_alpha   90.00
_cell.angle_beta   90.00
_cell.angle_gamma   90.00
#
_symmetry.space_group_name_H-M   'P 1'
#
loop_
_entity.id
_entity.type
_entity.pdbx_description
1 polymer ?
#
loop_
_entity_poly.entity_id
_entity_poly.type
_entity_poly.pdbx_seq_one_letter_code
_entity_poly.pdbx_strand_id
1 'polypeptide(L)'
;MAEGFGTTTEEMARAAGRVQEVSTAVNGELAGLRSRLEATRGQWAGAAATAFTVLMAEWDAEAKRLNTALGDIAAQLGGTATAYQRIEDENARSVSAITSALG
;
A
#
# COMPACT_ATOMS: atom_id res chain seq x y z
N MET A 1 19.51 -23.39 -12.21
CA MET A 1 19.32 -22.64 -10.96
C MET A 1 18.24 -21.57 -11.17
N ALA A 2 16.97 -21.98 -11.22
CA ALA A 2 15.81 -21.10 -11.41
C ALA A 2 14.79 -21.16 -10.25
N GLU A 3 15.07 -21.97 -9.22
CA GLU A 3 14.18 -22.18 -8.05
C GLU A 3 14.02 -20.95 -7.14
N GLY A 4 14.78 -19.87 -7.34
CA GLY A 4 14.66 -18.65 -6.53
C GLY A 4 13.64 -17.63 -7.05
N PHE A 5 13.46 -17.52 -8.37
CA PHE A 5 12.85 -16.33 -8.98
C PHE A 5 11.32 -16.27 -8.87
N GLY A 6 10.65 -17.41 -9.03
CA GLY A 6 9.19 -17.52 -8.86
C GLY A 6 8.77 -17.27 -7.40
N THR A 7 9.50 -17.86 -6.46
CA THR A 7 9.24 -17.69 -5.01
C THR A 7 9.39 -16.24 -4.56
N THR A 8 10.41 -15.51 -5.03
CA THR A 8 10.52 -14.07 -4.71
C THR A 8 9.37 -13.23 -5.27
N THR A 9 8.84 -13.59 -6.44
CA THR A 9 7.75 -12.83 -7.07
C THR A 9 6.42 -13.07 -6.34
N GLU A 10 6.12 -14.31 -5.96
CA GLU A 10 4.96 -14.62 -5.12
C GLU A 10 5.05 -13.96 -3.75
N GLU A 11 6.23 -13.95 -3.11
CA GLU A 11 6.42 -13.28 -1.82
C GLU A 11 6.25 -11.76 -1.91
N MET A 12 6.69 -11.12 -3.00
CA MET A 12 6.41 -9.70 -3.25
C MET A 12 4.92 -9.41 -3.46
N ALA A 13 4.22 -10.26 -4.21
CA ALA A 13 2.77 -10.13 -4.40
C ALA A 13 2.00 -10.31 -3.09
N ARG A 14 2.40 -11.29 -2.25
CA ARG A 14 1.85 -11.48 -0.90
C ARG A 14 2.14 -10.29 0.00
N ALA A 15 3.35 -9.74 -0.04
CA ALA A 15 3.70 -8.54 0.72
C ALA A 15 2.85 -7.33 0.29
N ALA A 16 2.65 -7.13 -1.02
CA ALA A 16 1.77 -6.08 -1.54
C ALA A 16 0.33 -6.24 -1.04
N GLY A 17 -0.22 -7.46 -1.09
CA GLY A 17 -1.55 -7.76 -0.57
C GLY A 17 -1.68 -7.47 0.93
N ARG A 18 -0.69 -7.86 1.74
CA ARG A 18 -0.64 -7.54 3.18
C ARG A 18 -0.60 -6.03 3.43
N VAL A 19 0.16 -5.27 2.64
CA VAL A 19 0.20 -3.80 2.76
C VAL A 19 -1.17 -3.18 2.45
N GLN A 20 -1.88 -3.70 1.45
CA GLN A 20 -3.24 -3.26 1.13
C GLN A 20 -4.25 -3.60 2.25
N GLU A 21 -4.15 -4.79 2.85
CA GLU A 21 -4.97 -5.15 4.01
C GLU A 21 -4.70 -4.24 5.20
N VAL A 22 -3.43 -4.02 5.55
CA VAL A 22 -3.04 -3.11 6.64
C VAL A 22 -3.54 -1.69 6.35
N SER A 23 -3.43 -1.21 5.12
CA SER A 23 -3.97 0.09 4.72
C SER A 23 -5.48 0.19 4.89
N THR A 24 -6.21 -0.86 4.55
CA THR A 24 -7.66 -0.90 4.75
C THR A 24 -8.02 -0.91 6.24
N ALA A 25 -7.31 -1.70 7.04
CA ALA A 25 -7.52 -1.77 8.50
C ALA A 25 -7.24 -0.42 9.18
N VAL A 26 -6.10 0.20 8.86
CA VAL A 26 -5.72 1.53 9.34
C VAL A 26 -6.77 2.58 8.97
N ASN A 27 -7.26 2.59 7.74
CA ASN A 27 -8.34 3.50 7.34
C ASN A 27 -9.63 3.29 8.14
N GLY A 28 -9.97 2.04 8.44
CA GLY A 28 -11.10 1.69 9.30
C GLY A 28 -10.95 2.22 10.72
N GLU A 29 -9.77 2.04 11.32
CA GLU A 29 -9.47 2.60 12.65
C GLU A 29 -9.51 4.12 12.65
N LEU A 30 -8.94 4.75 11.61
CA LEU A 30 -8.95 6.21 11.47
C LEU A 30 -10.38 6.75 11.37
N ALA A 31 -11.24 6.10 10.60
CA ALA A 31 -12.65 6.45 10.49
C ALA A 31 -13.40 6.25 11.83
N GLY A 32 -13.10 5.17 12.55
CA GLY A 32 -13.69 4.87 13.85
C GLY A 32 -13.32 5.91 14.92
N LEU A 33 -12.04 6.29 15.00
CA LEU A 33 -11.56 7.34 15.88
C LEU A 33 -12.20 8.69 15.54
N ARG A 34 -12.29 9.04 14.26
CA ARG A 34 -12.96 10.27 13.81
C ARG A 34 -14.43 10.32 14.23
N SER A 35 -15.15 9.20 14.11
CA SER A 35 -16.55 9.12 14.54
C SER A 35 -16.72 9.33 16.05
N ARG A 36 -15.82 8.76 16.88
CA ARG A 36 -15.84 8.96 18.34
C ARG A 36 -15.53 10.41 18.71
N LEU A 37 -14.55 11.02 18.03
CA LEU A 37 -14.18 12.43 18.20
C LEU A 37 -15.36 13.36 17.87
N GLU A 38 -16.02 13.15 16.73
CA GLU A 38 -17.20 13.93 16.35
C GLU A 38 -18.37 13.77 17.33
N ALA A 39 -18.56 12.58 17.94
CA ALA A 39 -19.58 12.38 18.96
C ALA A 39 -19.31 13.23 20.22
N THR A 40 -18.05 13.46 20.57
CA THR A 40 -17.65 14.32 21.70
C THR A 40 -17.67 15.81 21.37
N ARG A 41 -17.73 16.20 20.09
CA ARG A 41 -17.76 17.60 19.66
C ARG A 41 -18.92 18.38 20.28
N GLY A 42 -20.09 17.75 20.42
CA GLY A 42 -21.28 18.36 21.04
C GLY A 42 -21.12 18.67 22.52
N GLN A 43 -20.12 18.08 23.19
CA GLN A 43 -19.84 18.29 24.61
C GLN A 43 -18.84 19.43 24.86
N TRP A 44 -18.11 19.87 23.84
CA TRP A 44 -17.00 20.81 23.99
C TRP A 44 -17.41 22.19 23.47
N ALA A 45 -17.53 23.15 24.37
CA ALA A 45 -17.83 24.56 24.05
C ALA A 45 -16.64 25.48 24.36
N GLY A 46 -16.55 26.61 23.66
CA GLY A 46 -15.51 27.62 23.88
C GLY A 46 -14.12 27.12 23.49
N ALA A 47 -13.13 27.27 24.39
CA ALA A 47 -11.73 26.92 24.13
C ALA A 47 -11.51 25.44 23.74
N ALA A 48 -12.35 24.53 24.26
CA ALA A 48 -12.28 23.11 23.93
C ALA A 48 -12.69 22.83 22.46
N ALA A 49 -13.62 23.61 21.90
CA ALA A 49 -14.03 23.49 20.50
C ALA A 49 -12.91 23.94 19.53
N THR A 50 -12.16 24.97 19.91
CA THR A 50 -10.98 25.42 19.16
C THR A 50 -9.88 24.35 19.18
N ALA A 51 -9.57 23.80 20.36
CA ALA A 51 -8.59 22.71 20.48
C ALA A 51 -9.00 21.46 19.68
N PHE A 52 -10.29 21.11 19.68
CA PHE A 52 -10.82 20.02 18.85
C PHE A 52 -10.61 20.27 17.36
N THR A 53 -10.88 21.50 16.89
CA THR A 53 -10.73 21.84 15.47
C THR A 53 -9.28 21.72 15.02
N VAL A 54 -8.32 22.13 15.87
CA VAL A 54 -6.89 21.95 15.61
C VAL A 54 -6.53 20.46 15.58
N LEU A 55 -6.97 19.69 16.58
CA LEU A 55 -6.71 18.25 16.65
C LEU A 55 -7.27 17.51 15.42
N MET A 56 -8.47 17.86 14.97
CA MET A 56 -9.09 17.27 13.78
C MET A 56 -8.32 17.61 12.49
N ALA A 57 -7.76 18.82 12.40
CA ALA A 57 -6.93 19.20 11.26
C ALA A 57 -5.60 18.42 11.22
N GLU A 58 -4.93 18.25 12.37
CA GLU A 58 -3.74 17.40 12.47
C GLU A 58 -4.06 15.93 12.17
N TRP A 59 -5.19 15.44 12.68
CA TRP A 59 -5.69 14.11 12.41
C TRP A 59 -5.88 13.83 10.92
N ASP A 60 -6.58 14.72 10.20
CA ASP A 60 -6.78 14.59 8.76
C ASP A 60 -5.46 14.65 7.99
N ALA A 61 -4.50 15.47 8.45
CA ALA A 61 -3.17 15.54 7.86
C ALA A 61 -2.40 14.22 8.01
N GLU A 62 -2.40 13.62 9.20
CA GLU A 62 -1.68 12.37 9.42
C GLU A 62 -2.38 11.15 8.82
N ALA A 63 -3.70 11.14 8.80
CA ALA A 63 -4.47 10.15 8.04
C ALA A 63 -4.09 10.17 6.55
N LYS A 64 -3.96 11.36 5.97
CA LYS A 64 -3.54 11.52 4.57
C LYS A 64 -2.10 11.07 4.35
N ARG A 65 -1.19 11.46 5.25
CA ARG A 65 0.23 11.08 5.18
C ARG A 65 0.40 9.56 5.24
N LEU A 66 -0.32 8.91 6.14
CA LEU A 66 -0.31 7.46 6.30
C LEU A 66 -0.85 6.74 5.06
N ASN A 67 -1.96 7.22 4.50
CA ASN A 67 -2.50 6.71 3.24
C ASN A 67 -1.52 6.85 2.07
N THR A 68 -0.87 8.02 1.94
CA THR A 68 0.15 8.23 0.91
C THR A 68 1.31 7.27 1.07
N ALA A 69 1.87 7.14 2.28
CA ALA A 69 2.99 6.23 2.53
C ALA A 69 2.62 4.77 2.24
N LEU A 70 1.43 4.32 2.61
CA LEU A 70 0.95 2.96 2.32
C LEU A 70 0.69 2.73 0.84
N GLY A 71 0.18 3.75 0.14
CA GLY A 71 0.02 3.74 -1.32
C GLY A 71 1.36 3.65 -2.05
N ASP A 72 2.36 4.41 -1.60
CA ASP A 72 3.71 4.38 -2.16
C ASP A 72 4.36 3.01 -1.96
N ILE A 73 4.24 2.42 -0.76
CA ILE A 73 4.74 1.06 -0.49
C ILE A 73 4.05 0.03 -1.40
N ALA A 74 2.73 0.12 -1.55
CA ALA A 74 1.98 -0.78 -2.44
C ALA A 74 2.39 -0.61 -3.92
N ALA A 75 2.57 0.64 -4.37
CA ALA A 75 3.02 0.93 -5.73
C ALA A 75 4.46 0.44 -5.98
N GLN A 76 5.34 0.58 -5.00
CA GLN A 76 6.73 0.12 -5.10
C GLN A 76 6.80 -1.41 -5.18
N LEU A 77 5.99 -2.12 -4.39
CA LEU A 77 5.88 -3.58 -4.44
C LEU A 77 5.22 -4.07 -5.74
N GLY A 78 4.15 -3.41 -6.18
CA GLY A 78 3.44 -3.76 -7.42
C GLY A 78 4.24 -3.48 -8.69
N GLY A 79 4.89 -2.31 -8.78
CA GLY A 79 5.75 -1.94 -9.91
C GLY A 79 6.95 -2.88 -10.06
N THR A 80 7.46 -3.38 -8.93
CA THR A 80 8.50 -4.41 -8.93
C THR A 80 7.97 -5.71 -9.54
N ALA A 81 6.80 -6.21 -9.13
CA ALA A 81 6.21 -7.42 -9.70
C ALA A 81 5.95 -7.33 -11.22
N THR A 82 5.44 -6.19 -11.72
CA THR A 82 5.23 -6.00 -13.18
C THR A 82 6.54 -5.92 -13.96
N ALA A 83 7.55 -5.24 -13.40
CA ALA A 83 8.88 -5.18 -14.02
C ALA A 83 9.51 -6.58 -14.11
N TYR A 84 9.34 -7.40 -13.08
CA TYR A 84 9.83 -8.79 -13.08
C TYR A 84 9.11 -9.66 -14.11
N GLN A 85 7.78 -9.61 -14.22
CA GLN A 85 7.05 -10.36 -15.25
C GLN A 85 7.52 -10.01 -16.66
N ARG A 86 7.82 -8.74 -16.94
CA ARG A 86 8.34 -8.32 -18.24
C ARG A 86 9.71 -8.92 -18.55
N ILE A 87 10.61 -8.96 -17.55
CA ILE A 87 11.94 -9.55 -17.71
C ILE A 87 11.86 -11.05 -17.96
N GLU A 88 10.95 -11.76 -17.27
CA GLU A 88 10.72 -13.19 -17.49
C GLU A 88 10.19 -13.46 -18.91
N ASP A 89 9.22 -12.68 -19.37
CA ASP A 89 8.69 -12.78 -20.73
C ASP A 89 9.77 -12.50 -21.80
N GLU A 90 10.63 -11.51 -21.60
CA GLU A 90 11.76 -11.22 -22.50
C GLU A 90 12.81 -12.33 -22.52
N ASN A 91 13.15 -12.90 -21.36
CA ASN A 91 14.07 -14.03 -21.24
C ASN A 91 13.51 -15.29 -21.89
N ALA A 92 12.23 -15.61 -21.64
CA ALA A 92 11.56 -16.77 -22.24
C ALA A 92 11.52 -16.67 -23.78
N ARG A 93 11.24 -15.48 -24.32
CA ARG A 93 11.29 -15.21 -25.76
C ARG A 93 12.69 -15.38 -26.33
N SER A 94 13.71 -14.88 -25.63
CA SER A 94 15.11 -14.98 -26.05
C SER A 94 15.60 -16.43 -26.07
N VAL A 95 15.27 -17.22 -25.05
CA VAL A 95 15.60 -18.65 -24.98
C VAL A 95 14.88 -19.42 -26.08
N SER A 96 13.60 -19.15 -26.31
CA SER A 96 12.83 -19.75 -27.40
C SER A 96 13.47 -19.48 -28.76
N ALA A 97 13.84 -18.21 -29.02
CA ALA A 97 14.51 -17.81 -30.26
C ALA A 97 15.87 -18.52 -30.48
N ILE A 98 16.68 -18.65 -29.43
CA ILE A 98 17.96 -19.38 -29.49
C ILE A 98 17.71 -20.87 -29.76
N THR A 99 16.72 -21.46 -29.09
CA THR A 99 16.38 -22.89 -29.26
C THR A 99 15.91 -23.18 -30.68
N SER A 100 15.14 -22.28 -31.29
CA SER A 100 14.73 -22.37 -32.70
C SER A 100 15.85 -22.14 -33.71
N ALA A 101 16.94 -21.45 -33.32
CA ALA A 101 18.09 -21.22 -34.19
C ALA A 101 19.13 -22.35 -34.15
N LEU A 102 19.08 -23.20 -33.12
CA LEU A 102 20.01 -24.31 -32.90
C LEU A 102 19.42 -25.69 -33.28
N GLY A 103 18.13 -25.75 -33.62
CA GLY A 103 17.45 -26.92 -34.19
C GLY A 103 17.15 -26.74 -35.66
#